data_AF-A0A1Y4AD30-F1
#
_entry.id   AF-A0A1Y4AD30-F1
#
_cell.length_a   1.000
_cell.length_b   1.000
_cell.length_c   1.000
_cell.angle_alpha   90.00
_cell.angle_beta   90.00
_cell.angle_gamma   90.00
#
_symmetry.space_group_name_H-M   'P 1'
#
loop_
_entity.id
_entity.type
_entity.pdbx_description
1 polymer ?
#
loop_
_entity_poly.entity_id
_entity_poly.type
_entity_poly.pdbx_seq_one_letter_code
_entity_poly.pdbx_strand_id
1 'polypeptide(L)' 'MIGDDVIRDLLVQVCGTQDALRPGADLLEEGILDSLAMIDLLEGLEDLGIQIQPTRVPRDTFRTVEGILALCRQAEGEAP' A
#
# COMPACT_ATOMS: atom_id res chain seq x y z
N MET A 1 9.20 12.50 7.83
CA MET A 1 7.87 12.48 7.19
C MET A 1 8.04 11.81 5.86
N ILE A 2 7.58 10.58 5.74
CA ILE A 2 7.43 9.97 4.43
C ILE A 2 6.26 10.70 3.77
N GLY A 3 6.51 11.30 2.61
CA GLY A 3 5.44 11.95 1.85
C GLY A 3 4.53 10.87 1.27
N ASP A 4 3.21 11.13 1.21
CA ASP A 4 2.27 10.22 0.53
C ASP A 4 2.71 9.89 -0.91
N ASP A 5 3.43 10.82 -1.54
CA ASP A 5 4.07 10.63 -2.85
C ASP A 5 5.03 9.42 -2.91
N VAL A 6 5.78 9.12 -1.85
CA VAL A 6 6.71 7.98 -1.82
C VAL A 6 5.95 6.66 -1.83
N ILE A 7 4.89 6.55 -1.04
CA ILE A 7 4.04 5.36 -0.99
C ILE A 7 3.31 5.18 -2.32
N ARG A 8 2.85 6.27 -2.94
CA ARG A 8 2.24 6.27 -4.26
C ARG A 8 3.22 5.79 -5.33
N ASP A 9 4.45 6.30 -5.31
CA ASP A 9 5.49 5.88 -6.26
C ASP A 9 5.78 4.38 -6.10
N LEU A 10 5.97 3.90 -4.87
CA LEU A 10 6.14 2.48 -4.57
C LEU A 10 4.97 1.65 -5.11
N LEU A 11 3.73 2.09 -4.89
CA LEU A 11 2.54 1.42 -5.43
C LEU A 11 2.56 1.32 -6.96
N VAL A 12 2.94 2.39 -7.66
CA VAL A 12 3.08 2.35 -9.13
C VAL A 12 4.20 1.42 -9.56
N GLN A 13 5.31 1.38 -8.81
CA GLN A 13 6.44 0.50 -9.10
C GLN A 13 6.05 -0.97 -8.96
N VAL A 14 5.43 -1.37 -7.83
CA VAL A 14 5.07 -2.77 -7.55
C VAL A 14 3.89 -3.24 -8.40
N CYS A 15 2.91 -2.38 -8.66
CA CYS A 15 1.79 -2.69 -9.54
C CYS A 15 2.14 -2.53 -11.03
N GLY A 16 3.25 -1.88 -11.36
CA GLY A 16 3.69 -1.62 -12.74
C GLY A 16 2.78 -0.67 -13.54
N THR A 17 1.80 -0.01 -12.90
CA THR A 17 0.84 0.88 -13.58
C THR A 17 0.38 2.04 -12.69
N GLN A 18 0.14 3.20 -13.31
CA GLN A 18 -0.45 4.37 -12.65
C GLN A 18 -1.93 4.18 -12.31
N ASP A 19 -2.59 3.18 -12.89
CA ASP A 19 -3.95 2.79 -12.49
C ASP A 19 -4.03 2.41 -11.01
N ALA A 20 -2.89 2.01 -10.42
CA ALA A 20 -2.80 1.75 -8.99
C ALA A 20 -3.08 2.98 -8.10
N LEU A 21 -2.98 4.19 -8.65
CA LEU A 21 -3.26 5.45 -7.96
C LEU A 21 -4.68 5.96 -8.19
N ARG A 22 -5.48 5.24 -8.98
CA ARG A 22 -6.83 5.67 -9.33
C ARG A 22 -7.71 5.64 -8.06
N PRO A 23 -8.32 6.78 -7.68
CA PRO A 23 -9.17 6.83 -6.50
C PRO A 23 -10.41 5.95 -6.70
N GLY A 24 -10.75 5.15 -5.68
CA GLY A 24 -11.86 4.19 -5.74
C GLY A 24 -11.64 3.00 -6.69
N ALA A 25 -10.44 2.78 -7.20
CA ALA A 25 -10.10 1.56 -7.94
C ALA A 25 -9.90 0.39 -6.98
N ASP A 26 -10.47 -0.77 -7.31
CA ASP A 26 -10.26 -2.01 -6.59
C ASP A 26 -9.04 -2.75 -7.15
N LEU A 27 -7.86 -2.43 -6.64
CA LEU A 27 -6.57 -2.97 -7.07
C LEU A 27 -6.54 -4.50 -7.13
N LEU A 28 -7.18 -5.14 -6.15
CA LEU A 28 -7.28 -6.61 -6.08
C LEU A 28 -8.30 -7.17 -7.09
N GLU A 29 -9.46 -6.54 -7.25
CA GLU A 29 -10.49 -7.02 -8.20
C GLU A 29 -10.09 -6.77 -9.66
N GLU A 30 -9.40 -5.66 -9.91
CA GLU A 30 -8.87 -5.30 -11.23
C GLU A 30 -7.58 -6.04 -11.58
N GLY A 31 -7.00 -6.80 -10.64
CA GLY A 31 -5.75 -7.54 -10.85
C GLY A 31 -4.52 -6.65 -10.99
N ILE A 32 -4.58 -5.43 -10.43
CA ILE A 32 -3.47 -4.49 -10.39
C ILE A 32 -2.52 -4.83 -9.22
N LEU A 33 -3.09 -5.21 -8.07
CA LEU A 33 -2.35 -5.70 -6.92
C LEU A 33 -2.43 -7.23 -6.87
N ASP A 34 -1.42 -7.85 -7.47
CA ASP A 34 -1.25 -9.29 -7.40
C ASP A 34 -0.65 -9.75 -6.07
N SER A 35 -0.71 -11.05 -5.82
CA SER A 35 -0.09 -11.65 -4.62
C SER A 35 1.41 -11.32 -4.48
N LEU A 36 2.13 -11.20 -5.60
CA LEU A 36 3.53 -10.75 -5.63
C LEU A 36 3.67 -9.25 -5.35
N ALA A 37 2.89 -8.42 -6.05
CA ALA A 37 2.92 -6.96 -5.85
C ALA A 37 2.59 -6.59 -4.39
N MET A 38 1.74 -7.36 -3.72
CA MET A 38 1.46 -7.19 -2.29
C MET A 38 2.68 -7.52 -1.41
N ILE A 39 3.48 -8.52 -1.77
CA ILE A 39 4.71 -8.86 -1.04
C ILE A 39 5.75 -7.75 -1.24
N ASP A 40 6.01 -7.34 -2.48
CA ASP A 40 6.93 -6.24 -2.80
C ASP A 40 6.50 -4.92 -2.13
N LEU A 41 5.20 -4.65 -2.09
CA LEU A 41 4.65 -3.49 -1.37
C LEU A 41 5.01 -3.54 0.12
N LEU A 42 4.80 -4.69 0.77
CA LEU A 42 5.09 -4.86 2.20
C LEU A 42 6.59 -4.74 2.47
N GLU A 43 7.44 -5.32 1.63
CA GLU A 43 8.89 -5.18 1.73
C GLU A 43 9.35 -3.72 1.56
N GLY A 44 8.82 -3.02 0.56
CA GLY A 44 9.14 -1.60 0.35
C GLY A 44 8.64 -0.71 1.49
N LEU A 45 7.49 -1.01 2.08
CA LEU A 45 7.00 -0.33 3.28
C LEU A 45 7.87 -0.63 4.50
N GLU A 46 8.35 -1.87 4.65
CA GLU A 46 9.24 -2.25 5.74
C GLU A 46 10.60 -1.53 5.65
N ASP A 47 11.15 -1.37 4.45
CA ASP A 47 12.39 -0.59 4.19
C ASP A 47 12.23 0.89 4.59
N LEU A 48 11.03 1.42 4.40
CA LEU A 48 10.61 2.75 4.83
C LEU A 48 10.40 2.85 6.37
N GLY A 49 10.48 1.74 7.09
CA GLY A 49 10.24 1.66 8.54
C GLY A 49 8.77 1.44 8.92
N ILE A 50 7.90 1.14 7.95
CA ILE A 50 6.48 0.91 8.12
C ILE A 50 6.22 -0.61 8.11
N GLN A 51 6.11 -1.20 9.30
CA GLN A 51 5.82 -2.64 9.41
C GLN A 51 4.30 -2.91 9.36
N ILE A 52 3.82 -3.40 8.22
CA ILE A 52 2.41 -3.78 8.05
C ILE A 52 2.25 -5.30 8.11
N GLN A 53 1.34 -5.77 8.96
CA GLN A 53 0.98 -7.19 9.03
C GLN A 53 -0.34 -7.44 8.27
N PRO A 54 -0.32 -8.13 7.12
CA PRO A 54 -1.54 -8.40 6.34
C PRO A 54 -2.56 -9.27 7.10
N THR A 55 -2.14 -9.98 8.15
CA THR A 55 -3.02 -10.74 9.06
C THR A 55 -3.82 -9.87 10.03
N ARG A 56 -3.30 -8.67 10.35
CA ARG A 56 -3.96 -7.69 11.23
C ARG A 56 -4.78 -6.67 10.46
N VAL A 57 -4.51 -6.55 9.17
CA VAL A 57 -5.17 -5.58 8.29
C VAL A 57 -6.27 -6.27 7.49
N PRO A 58 -7.48 -5.72 7.43
CA PRO A 58 -8.51 -6.27 6.58
C PRO A 58 -8.10 -6.15 5.11
N ARG A 59 -8.28 -7.24 4.35
CA ARG A 59 -7.97 -7.29 2.90
C ARG A 59 -8.59 -6.16 2.10
N ASP A 60 -9.73 -5.64 2.57
CA ASP A 60 -10.48 -4.57 1.94
C ASP A 60 -9.67 -3.25 1.90
N THR A 61 -8.78 -3.04 2.86
CA THR A 61 -7.94 -1.84 2.91
C THR A 61 -6.82 -1.86 1.87
N PHE A 62 -6.37 -3.04 1.45
CA PHE A 62 -5.44 -3.19 0.32
C PHE A 62 -6.12 -3.07 -1.04
N ARG A 63 -7.46 -3.01 -1.08
CA ARG A 63 -8.19 -2.84 -2.35
C ARG A 63 -8.03 -1.46 -2.94
N THR A 64 -7.75 -0.44 -2.15
CA THR A 64 -7.65 0.95 -2.65
C THR A 64 -6.35 1.61 -2.21
N VAL A 65 -5.84 2.51 -3.05
CA VAL A 65 -4.68 3.36 -2.74
C VAL A 65 -4.90 4.15 -1.44
N GLU A 66 -6.13 4.61 -1.20
CA GLU A 66 -6.51 5.40 -0.03
C GLU A 66 -6.42 4.57 1.25
N GLY A 67 -6.83 3.30 1.20
CA GLY A 67 -6.70 2.38 2.32
C GLY A 67 -5.24 2.11 2.67
N ILE A 68 -4.39 1.86 1.67
CA ILE A 68 -2.95 1.63 1.86
C ILE A 68 -2.28 2.87 2.47
N LEU A 69 -2.57 4.05 1.95
CA LEU A 69 -2.05 5.32 2.50
C LEU A 69 -2.52 5.55 3.94
N ALA A 70 -3.79 5.27 4.25
CA ALA A 70 -4.33 5.38 5.59
C ALA A 70 -3.64 4.41 6.57
N LEU A 71 -3.34 3.19 6.14
CA LEU A 71 -2.59 2.22 6.93
C LEU A 71 -1.17 2.68 7.22
N CYS A 72 -0.47 3.18 6.20
CA CYS A 72 0.88 3.69 6.36
C CYS A 72 0.90 4.85 7.38
N ARG A 73 -0.05 5.78 7.27
CA ARG A 73 -0.19 6.88 8.23
C ARG A 73 -0.51 6.42 9.65
N GLN A 74 -1.36 5.40 9.81
CA GLN A 74 -1.61 4.82 11.13
C GLN A 74 -0.34 4.19 11.69
N ALA A 75 0.37 3.39 10.89
CA ALA A 75 1.61 2.76 11.32
C ALA A 75 2.72 3.77 11.66
N GLU A 76 2.82 4.89 10.95
CA GLU A 76 3.74 6.00 11.30
C GLU A 76 3.30 6.77 12.55
N GLY A 77 1.99 6.93 12.78
CA GLY A 77 1.43 7.68 13.91
C GLY A 77 1.33 6.89 15.22
N GLU A 78 1.39 5.57 15.16
CA GLU A 78 1.26 4.66 16.32
C GLU A 78 2.61 4.29 16.96
N ALA A 79 3.67 5.07 16.68
CA ALA A 79 4.93 5.00 17.41
C ALA A 79 4.80 5.73 18.77
N PRO A 80 4.93 5.03 19.92
CA PRO A 80 4.81 5.61 21.27
C PRO A 80 5.95 6.57 21.64
#